data_AF-A0A920FJ35-F1
#
_entry.id   AF-A0A920FJ35-F1
#
_cell.length_a   1.000
_cell.length_b   1.000
_cell.length_c   1.000
_cell.angle_alpha   90.00
_cell.angle_beta   90.00
_cell.angle_gamma   90.00
#
_symmetry.space_group_name_H-M   'P 1'
#
loop_
_entity.id
_entity.type
_entity.pdbx_description
1 polymer ?
#
loop_
_entity_poly.entity_id
_entity_poly.type
_entity_poly.pdbx_seq_one_letter_code
_entity_poly.pdbx_strand_id
1 'polypeptide(L)'
;MNLYSNKQRWKQVLLFAGVCIIGLIIWLTSVIANNVKKAEIEKVQLWSQAIKKKAELVRLTNDAFNQLASKESEKVRIWAQATKELEKPLGDYGFALQIIQNNKDIPLILRDGLGHYVSHKNMKLDTKNDVLIDSLCTSWGAQNSPIEINYFENRRQKFFTPILSTISSLKC
;
A
#
# COMPACT_ATOMS: atom_id res chain seq x y z
N MET A 1 -21.42 77.78 -68.39
CA MET A 1 -21.78 77.38 -67.01
C MET A 1 -21.00 76.13 -66.63
N ASN A 2 -20.63 76.01 -65.36
CA ASN A 2 -20.16 74.79 -64.67
C ASN A 2 -18.65 74.50 -64.52
N LEU A 3 -17.86 75.50 -64.11
CA LEU A 3 -16.50 75.31 -63.56
C LEU A 3 -16.49 74.98 -62.05
N TYR A 4 -17.65 75.08 -61.39
CA TYR A 4 -17.78 74.94 -59.93
C TYR A 4 -18.13 73.50 -59.49
N SER A 5 -18.87 72.71 -60.29
CA SER A 5 -19.30 71.34 -59.92
C SER A 5 -18.14 70.34 -59.78
N ASN A 6 -17.09 70.47 -60.59
CA ASN A 6 -15.97 69.52 -60.55
C ASN A 6 -15.12 69.65 -59.27
N LYS A 7 -14.99 70.85 -58.68
CA LYS A 7 -14.29 71.02 -57.39
C LYS A 7 -15.04 70.39 -56.22
N GLN A 8 -16.38 70.36 -56.28
CA GLN A 8 -17.22 69.76 -55.24
C GLN A 8 -17.13 68.22 -55.24
N ARG A 9 -17.07 67.60 -56.43
CA ARG A 9 -17.00 66.14 -56.59
C ARG A 9 -15.71 65.54 -56.05
N TRP A 10 -14.56 66.20 -56.25
CA TRP A 10 -13.29 65.75 -55.71
C TRP A 10 -13.26 65.71 -54.17
N LYS A 11 -13.96 66.63 -53.49
CA LYS A 11 -14.09 66.59 -52.03
C LYS A 11 -14.89 65.37 -51.54
N GLN A 12 -15.95 64.98 -52.25
CA GLN A 12 -16.75 63.80 -51.90
C GLN A 12 -15.98 62.50 -52.12
N VAL A 13 -15.20 62.41 -53.21
CA VAL A 13 -14.34 61.25 -53.49
C VAL A 13 -13.29 61.09 -52.38
N LEU A 14 -12.67 62.19 -51.94
CA LEU A 14 -11.65 62.16 -50.88
C LEU A 14 -12.22 61.72 -49.53
N LEU A 15 -13.45 62.15 -49.21
CA LEU A 15 -14.16 61.71 -48.00
C LEU A 15 -14.47 60.21 -48.05
N PHE A 16 -14.96 59.72 -49.19
CA PHE A 16 -15.30 58.31 -49.35
C PHE A 16 -14.04 57.41 -49.28
N ALA A 17 -12.93 57.85 -49.87
CA ALA A 17 -11.66 57.15 -49.78
C ALA A 17 -11.18 57.01 -48.33
N GLY A 18 -11.31 58.06 -47.51
CA GLY A 18 -10.98 58.00 -46.08
C GLY A 18 -11.84 57.00 -45.31
N VAL A 19 -13.15 56.99 -45.55
CA VAL A 19 -14.08 56.03 -44.92
C VAL A 19 -13.77 54.60 -45.36
N CYS A 20 -13.45 54.39 -46.64
CA CYS A 20 -13.05 53.08 -47.15
C CYS A 20 -11.81 52.54 -46.46
N ILE A 21 -10.78 53.38 -46.24
CA ILE A 21 -9.55 52.98 -45.54
C ILE A 21 -9.87 52.54 -44.10
N ILE A 22 -10.68 53.32 -43.37
CA ILE A 22 -11.07 52.98 -42.00
C ILE A 22 -11.86 51.66 -41.96
N GLY A 23 -12.79 51.45 -42.90
CA GLY A 23 -13.53 50.20 -43.01
C GLY A 23 -12.62 49.00 -43.29
N LEU A 24 -11.61 49.18 -44.15
CA LEU A 24 -10.63 48.15 -44.48
C LEU A 24 -9.78 47.76 -43.26
N ILE A 25 -9.38 48.73 -42.45
CA ILE A 25 -8.62 48.50 -41.21
C ILE A 25 -9.46 47.71 -40.18
N ILE A 26 -10.72 48.11 -39.98
CA ILE A 26 -11.63 47.41 -39.06
C ILE A 26 -11.90 45.98 -39.54
N TRP A 27 -12.07 45.79 -40.85
CA TRP A 27 -12.30 44.48 -41.44
C TRP A 27 -11.08 43.56 -41.25
N LEU A 28 -9.88 44.06 -41.57
CA LEU A 28 -8.63 43.32 -41.38
C LEU A 28 -8.44 42.91 -39.91
N THR A 29 -8.70 43.84 -38.98
CA THR A 29 -8.63 43.58 -37.54
C THR A 29 -9.58 42.47 -37.12
N SER A 30 -10.81 42.50 -37.63
CA SER A 30 -11.85 41.51 -37.30
C SER A 30 -11.48 40.10 -37.78
N VAL A 31 -10.87 39.97 -38.97
CA VAL A 31 -10.42 38.69 -39.51
C VAL A 31 -9.29 38.10 -38.66
N ILE A 32 -8.27 38.90 -38.31
CA ILE A 32 -7.15 38.45 -37.48
C ILE A 32 -7.66 38.04 -36.10
N ALA A 33 -8.50 38.87 -35.47
CA ALA A 33 -9.06 38.59 -34.15
C ALA A 33 -9.84 37.26 -34.13
N ASN A 34 -10.60 36.95 -35.18
CA ASN A 34 -11.40 35.73 -35.21
C ASN A 34 -10.53 34.46 -35.34
N ASN A 35 -9.41 34.54 -36.04
CA ASN A 35 -8.45 33.44 -36.16
C ASN A 35 -7.69 33.21 -34.84
N VAL A 36 -7.32 34.28 -34.14
CA VAL A 36 -6.66 34.20 -32.83
C VAL A 36 -7.58 33.56 -31.78
N LYS A 37 -8.86 33.97 -31.73
CA LYS A 37 -9.84 33.39 -30.79
C LYS A 37 -9.96 31.87 -30.90
N LYS A 38 -10.00 31.34 -32.13
CA LYS A 38 -10.09 29.89 -32.34
C LYS A 38 -8.84 29.16 -31.81
N ALA A 39 -7.66 29.69 -32.10
CA ALA A 39 -6.39 29.12 -31.65
C ALA A 39 -6.21 29.19 -30.12
N GLU A 40 -6.72 30.24 -29.46
CA GLU A 40 -6.70 30.36 -28.00
C GLU A 40 -7.64 29.36 -27.32
N ILE A 41 -8.84 29.18 -27.85
CA ILE A 41 -9.82 28.23 -27.29
C ILE A 41 -9.27 26.80 -27.30
N GLU A 42 -8.63 26.39 -28.39
CA GLU A 42 -8.02 25.05 -28.50
C GLU A 42 -6.94 24.83 -27.44
N LYS A 43 -6.06 25.82 -27.23
CA LYS A 43 -5.04 25.77 -26.17
C LYS A 43 -5.67 25.66 -24.80
N VAL A 44 -6.70 26.45 -24.49
CA VAL A 44 -7.40 26.37 -23.20
C VAL A 44 -8.03 24.99 -23.00
N GLN A 45 -8.61 24.40 -24.04
CA GLN A 45 -9.14 23.03 -23.98
C GLN A 45 -8.05 22.00 -23.68
N LEU A 46 -6.90 22.08 -24.35
CA LEU A 46 -5.76 21.19 -24.09
C LEU A 46 -5.24 21.35 -22.65
N TRP A 47 -5.13 22.58 -22.16
CA TRP A 47 -4.72 22.85 -20.78
C TRP A 47 -5.74 22.30 -19.77
N SER A 48 -7.05 22.47 -20.03
CA SER A 48 -8.11 21.89 -19.21
C SER A 48 -8.03 20.36 -19.16
N GLN A 49 -7.81 19.71 -20.30
CA GLN A 49 -7.63 18.26 -20.37
C GLN A 49 -6.39 17.80 -19.60
N ALA A 50 -5.26 18.49 -19.75
CA ALA A 50 -4.03 18.19 -19.01
C ALA A 50 -4.21 18.34 -17.49
N ILE A 51 -4.91 19.40 -17.04
CA ILE A 51 -5.22 19.62 -15.63
C ILE A 51 -6.11 18.51 -15.08
N LYS A 52 -7.16 18.12 -15.83
CA LYS A 52 -8.03 16.99 -15.44
C LYS A 52 -7.25 15.69 -15.29
N LYS A 53 -6.38 15.38 -16.26
CA LYS A 53 -5.52 14.18 -16.19
C LYS A 53 -4.55 14.22 -15.01
N LYS A 54 -3.94 15.37 -14.74
CA LYS A 54 -3.08 15.55 -13.56
C LYS A 54 -3.86 15.37 -12.25
N ALA A 55 -5.06 15.95 -12.15
CA ALA A 55 -5.91 15.80 -10.97
C ALA A 55 -6.34 14.34 -10.75
N GLU A 56 -6.66 13.61 -11.83
CA GLU A 56 -6.98 12.19 -11.79
C GLU A 56 -5.82 11.34 -11.23
N LEU A 57 -4.59 11.59 -11.72
CA LEU A 57 -3.38 10.91 -11.23
C LEU A 57 -3.08 11.24 -9.77
N VAL A 58 -3.21 12.50 -9.37
CA VAL A 58 -3.03 12.93 -7.97
C VAL A 58 -4.06 12.27 -7.06
N ARG A 59 -5.32 12.14 -7.52
CA ARG A 59 -6.37 11.44 -6.75
C ARG A 59 -6.03 9.97 -6.53
N LEU A 60 -5.65 9.25 -7.59
CA LEU A 60 -5.23 7.84 -7.49
C LEU A 60 -4.03 7.67 -6.55
N THR A 61 -3.06 8.57 -6.66
CA THR A 61 -1.87 8.61 -5.80
C THR A 61 -2.25 8.86 -4.35
N ASN A 62 -3.16 9.80 -4.08
CA ASN A 62 -3.64 10.11 -2.74
C ASN A 62 -4.40 8.93 -2.12
N ASP A 63 -5.24 8.24 -2.90
CA ASP A 63 -5.96 7.05 -2.44
C ASP A 63 -4.97 5.92 -2.09
N ALA A 64 -3.93 5.73 -2.92
CA ALA A 64 -2.88 4.76 -2.65
C ALA A 64 -2.04 5.12 -1.41
N PHE A 65 -1.67 6.39 -1.25
CA PHE A 65 -0.96 6.86 -0.06
C PHE A 65 -1.79 6.72 1.22
N ASN A 66 -3.10 7.01 1.17
CA ASN A 66 -3.98 6.82 2.31
C ASN A 66 -4.11 5.34 2.71
N GLN A 67 -4.24 4.44 1.73
CA GLN A 67 -4.23 3.00 2.00
C GLN A 67 -2.89 2.54 2.60
N LEU A 68 -1.77 3.08 2.10
CA LEU A 68 -0.45 2.76 2.63
C LEU A 68 -0.27 3.29 4.05
N ALA A 69 -0.63 4.54 4.32
CA ALA A 69 -0.55 5.18 5.63
C ALA A 69 -1.41 4.44 6.67
N SER A 70 -2.60 3.97 6.29
CA SER A 70 -3.44 3.14 7.16
C SER A 70 -2.76 1.80 7.50
N LYS A 71 -2.18 1.13 6.51
CA LYS A 71 -1.43 -0.12 6.72
C LYS A 71 -0.18 0.07 7.57
N GLU A 72 0.55 1.17 7.38
CA GLU A 72 1.73 1.50 8.19
C GLU A 72 1.35 1.82 9.63
N SER A 73 0.28 2.59 9.83
CA SER A 73 -0.24 2.90 11.17
C SER A 73 -0.62 1.63 11.93
N GLU A 74 -1.24 0.66 11.26
CA GLU A 74 -1.57 -0.63 11.86
C GLU A 74 -0.32 -1.44 12.23
N LYS A 75 0.70 -1.47 11.35
CA LYS A 75 1.99 -2.11 11.68
C LYS A 75 2.65 -1.46 12.90
N VAL A 76 2.68 -0.13 12.94
CA VAL A 76 3.24 0.63 14.08
C VAL A 76 2.45 0.34 15.35
N ARG A 77 1.12 0.26 15.28
CA ARG A 77 0.26 -0.12 16.42
C ARG A 77 0.58 -1.51 16.95
N ILE A 78 0.72 -2.50 16.07
CA ILE A 78 1.09 -3.87 16.44
C ILE A 78 2.49 -3.91 17.05
N TRP A 79 3.46 -3.19 16.48
CA TRP A 79 4.81 -3.05 17.04
C TRP A 79 4.80 -2.40 18.42
N ALA A 80 4.11 -1.27 18.58
CA ALA A 80 3.97 -0.59 19.86
C ALA A 80 3.29 -1.48 20.91
N GLN A 81 2.27 -2.25 20.51
CA GLN A 81 1.62 -3.23 21.37
C GLN A 81 2.57 -4.35 21.77
N ALA A 82 3.31 -4.93 20.82
CA ALA A 82 4.31 -5.96 21.10
C ALA A 82 5.41 -5.44 22.03
N THR A 83 5.94 -4.24 21.79
CA THR A 83 6.93 -3.61 22.66
C THR A 83 6.38 -3.34 24.06
N LYS A 84 5.16 -2.82 24.17
CA LYS A 84 4.50 -2.61 25.48
C LYS A 84 4.30 -3.93 26.25
N GLU A 85 4.03 -5.01 25.55
CA GLU A 85 3.94 -6.36 26.14
C GLU A 85 5.33 -6.89 26.54
N LEU A 86 6.40 -6.53 25.82
CA LEU A 86 7.79 -6.87 26.18
C LEU A 86 8.34 -6.03 27.35
N GLU A 87 7.83 -4.82 27.56
CA GLU A 87 8.18 -3.96 28.69
C GLU A 87 7.56 -4.42 30.01
N LYS A 88 6.64 -5.40 29.98
CA LYS A 88 6.14 -6.03 31.20
C LYS A 88 7.27 -6.83 31.87
N PRO A 89 7.40 -6.78 33.20
CA PRO A 89 8.50 -7.44 33.90
C PRO A 89 8.53 -8.95 33.58
N LEU A 90 9.75 -9.43 33.26
CA LEU A 90 10.11 -10.79 32.81
C LEU A 90 9.78 -11.88 33.84
N GLY A 91 8.49 -12.10 34.09
CA GLY A 91 7.97 -13.17 34.92
C GLY A 91 6.72 -13.85 34.35
N ASP A 92 6.15 -13.33 33.25
CA ASP A 92 4.92 -13.86 32.66
C ASP A 92 5.14 -14.31 31.22
N TYR A 93 5.42 -15.61 31.07
CA TYR A 93 5.65 -16.32 29.79
C TYR A 93 4.40 -16.42 28.90
N GLY A 94 3.32 -15.70 29.23
CA GLY A 94 2.04 -15.72 28.53
C GLY A 94 2.13 -15.41 27.03
N PHE A 95 3.05 -14.54 26.60
CA PHE A 95 3.21 -14.17 25.19
C PHE A 95 3.87 -15.26 24.34
N ALA A 96 4.98 -15.84 24.80
CA ALA A 96 5.61 -16.99 24.15
C ALA A 96 4.64 -18.18 24.14
N LEU A 97 3.92 -18.40 25.24
CA LEU A 97 2.88 -19.42 25.32
C LEU A 97 1.72 -19.13 24.36
N GLN A 98 1.30 -17.88 24.18
CA GLN A 98 0.23 -17.51 23.23
C GLN A 98 0.66 -17.71 21.78
N ILE A 99 1.89 -17.36 21.41
CA ILE A 99 2.44 -17.62 20.07
C ILE A 99 2.51 -19.13 19.81
N ILE A 100 2.94 -19.92 20.80
CA ILE A 100 3.01 -21.38 20.70
C ILE A 100 1.60 -22.01 20.69
N GLN A 101 0.66 -21.52 21.49
CA GLN A 101 -0.71 -22.05 21.58
C GLN A 101 -1.55 -21.74 20.35
N ASN A 102 -1.34 -20.57 19.74
CA ASN A 102 -2.05 -20.09 18.56
C ASN A 102 -1.39 -20.54 17.23
N ASN A 103 -0.32 -21.31 17.31
CA ASN A 103 0.30 -21.92 16.14
C ASN A 103 -0.56 -23.09 15.62
N LYS A 104 -1.04 -22.97 14.37
CA LYS A 104 -1.85 -24.00 13.70
C LYS A 104 -1.05 -24.94 12.80
N ASP A 105 0.22 -24.64 12.56
CA ASP A 105 0.99 -25.23 11.46
C ASP A 105 2.20 -26.06 11.88
N ILE A 106 2.78 -25.77 13.04
CA ILE A 106 3.99 -26.44 13.51
C ILE A 106 3.59 -27.55 14.50
N PRO A 107 3.92 -28.82 14.21
CA PRO A 107 3.77 -29.93 15.17
C PRO A 107 4.71 -29.75 16.36
N LEU A 108 4.19 -29.94 17.56
CA LEU A 108 4.91 -29.69 18.81
C LEU A 108 4.66 -30.83 19.78
N ILE A 109 5.72 -31.32 20.43
CA ILE A 109 5.63 -32.22 21.58
C ILE A 109 6.21 -31.52 22.80
N LEU A 110 5.42 -31.49 23.88
CA LEU A 110 5.79 -30.91 25.17
C LEU A 110 6.16 -32.03 26.15
N ARG A 111 7.33 -31.90 26.76
CA ARG A 111 7.79 -32.75 27.86
C ARG A 111 8.09 -31.92 29.11
N ASP A 112 7.88 -32.55 30.26
CA ASP A 112 8.27 -32.00 31.55
C ASP A 112 9.80 -32.12 31.74
N GLY A 113 10.34 -31.45 32.76
CA GLY A 113 11.77 -31.40 33.06
C GLY A 113 12.37 -32.75 33.44
N LEU A 114 11.51 -33.71 33.82
CA LEU A 114 11.85 -35.11 34.08
C LEU A 114 11.78 -35.99 32.82
N GLY A 115 11.44 -35.43 31.66
CA GLY A 115 11.38 -36.14 30.38
C GLY A 115 10.06 -36.85 30.08
N HIS A 116 9.04 -36.69 30.94
CA HIS A 116 7.72 -37.29 30.70
C HIS A 116 6.90 -36.48 29.70
N TYR A 117 6.10 -37.17 28.90
CA TYR A 117 5.17 -36.55 27.95
C TYR A 117 4.08 -35.74 28.69
N VAL A 118 3.85 -34.51 28.22
CA VAL A 118 2.82 -33.60 28.78
C VAL A 118 1.70 -33.39 27.78
N SER A 119 2.02 -33.04 26.53
CA SER A 119 1.02 -32.72 25.50
C SER A 119 1.63 -32.69 24.10
N HIS A 120 0.80 -32.79 23.06
CA HIS A 120 1.19 -32.55 21.67
C HIS A 120 0.17 -31.63 20.97
N LYS A 121 0.63 -30.89 19.95
CA LYS A 121 -0.22 -30.05 19.08
C LYS A 121 0.06 -30.33 17.61
N ASN A 122 -0.96 -30.16 16.78
CA ASN A 122 -0.91 -30.25 15.30
C ASN A 122 -0.34 -31.59 14.77
N MET A 123 -0.60 -32.70 15.48
CA MET A 123 -0.29 -34.06 15.04
C MET A 123 -1.23 -35.07 15.71
N LYS A 124 -1.40 -36.26 15.13
CA LYS A 124 -2.13 -37.38 15.76
C LYS A 124 -1.12 -38.28 16.46
N LEU A 125 -1.06 -38.24 17.79
CA LEU A 125 -0.25 -39.17 18.59
C LEU A 125 -1.17 -40.08 19.40
N ASP A 126 -0.88 -41.39 19.39
CA ASP A 126 -1.51 -42.33 20.32
C ASP A 126 -0.79 -42.25 21.67
N THR A 127 -1.45 -41.61 22.64
CA THR A 127 -0.96 -41.38 24.00
C THR A 127 -0.70 -42.68 24.79
N LYS A 128 -1.09 -43.85 24.27
CA LYS A 128 -0.84 -45.14 24.93
C LYS A 128 0.52 -45.77 24.58
N ASN A 129 1.23 -45.25 23.57
CA ASN A 129 2.50 -45.80 23.11
C ASN A 129 3.67 -44.86 23.43
N ASP A 130 4.11 -44.86 24.69
CA ASP A 130 5.24 -44.03 25.16
C ASP A 130 6.53 -44.27 24.34
N VAL A 131 6.74 -45.51 23.87
CA VAL A 131 7.89 -45.91 23.04
C VAL A 131 7.97 -45.11 21.72
N LEU A 132 6.83 -44.78 21.10
CA LEU A 132 6.79 -44.01 19.86
C LEU A 132 7.10 -42.54 20.12
N ILE A 133 6.60 -41.99 21.23
CA ILE A 133 6.84 -40.59 21.63
C ILE A 133 8.32 -40.41 21.98
N ASP A 134 8.94 -41.38 22.64
CA ASP A 134 10.37 -41.40 22.96
C ASP A 134 11.22 -41.42 21.69
N SER A 135 10.93 -42.34 20.77
CA SER A 135 11.64 -42.41 19.48
C SER A 135 11.54 -41.09 18.69
N LEU A 136 10.35 -40.49 18.64
CA LEU A 136 10.15 -39.19 17.97
C LEU A 136 10.95 -38.07 18.64
N CYS A 137 10.91 -37.96 19.97
CA CYS A 137 11.66 -36.93 20.68
C CYS A 137 13.18 -37.10 20.54
N THR A 138 13.69 -38.33 20.51
CA THR A 138 15.12 -38.60 20.20
C THR A 138 15.46 -38.19 18.77
N SER A 139 14.62 -38.54 17.80
CA SER A 139 14.86 -38.20 16.38
C SER A 139 14.81 -36.69 16.13
N TRP A 140 13.90 -35.97 16.80
CA TRP A 140 13.74 -34.52 16.67
C TRP A 140 14.82 -33.79 17.45
N GLY A 141 15.19 -34.27 18.65
CA GLY A 141 16.28 -33.72 19.45
C GLY A 141 17.66 -33.88 18.80
N ALA A 142 17.85 -34.90 17.95
CA ALA A 142 19.07 -35.06 17.17
C ALA A 142 19.17 -34.07 15.99
N GLN A 143 18.03 -33.58 15.49
CA GLN A 143 17.95 -32.67 14.34
C GLN A 143 17.86 -31.20 14.77
N ASN A 144 17.13 -30.91 15.85
CA ASN A 144 16.95 -29.56 16.39
C ASN A 144 17.10 -29.57 17.91
N SER A 145 17.81 -28.58 18.46
CA SER A 145 17.97 -28.45 19.89
C SER A 145 16.62 -28.12 20.54
N PRO A 146 16.18 -28.87 21.57
CA PRO A 146 14.91 -28.62 22.23
C PRO A 146 14.92 -27.24 22.90
N ILE A 147 13.82 -26.52 22.76
CA ILE A 147 13.66 -25.21 23.39
C ILE A 147 13.29 -25.46 24.85
N GLU A 148 14.13 -24.98 25.78
CA GLU A 148 13.90 -25.11 27.22
C GLU A 148 13.29 -23.83 27.77
N ILE A 149 12.18 -23.95 28.50
CA ILE A 149 11.58 -22.84 29.25
C ILE A 149 11.48 -23.19 30.73
N ASN A 150 11.70 -22.21 31.59
CA ASN A 150 11.53 -22.33 33.04
C ASN A 150 10.20 -21.65 33.42
N TYR A 151 9.16 -22.45 33.69
CA TYR A 151 7.78 -21.96 33.85
C TYR A 151 7.51 -21.37 35.24
N PHE A 152 8.14 -21.91 36.29
CA PHE A 152 8.05 -21.40 37.67
C PHE A 152 9.11 -22.07 38.55
N GLU A 153 9.73 -21.34 39.48
CA GLU A 153 10.68 -21.78 40.52
C GLU A 153 11.03 -23.28 40.50
N ASN A 154 11.91 -23.67 39.56
CA ASN A 154 12.49 -25.01 39.39
C ASN A 154 11.71 -26.06 38.55
N ARG A 155 10.63 -25.70 37.83
CA ARG A 155 9.98 -26.58 36.83
C ARG A 155 10.35 -26.16 35.41
N ARG A 156 11.10 -27.05 34.73
CA ARG A 156 11.58 -26.88 33.35
C ARG A 156 10.65 -27.61 32.41
N GLN A 157 10.39 -27.06 31.23
CA GLN A 157 9.68 -27.77 30.16
C GLN A 157 10.51 -27.72 28.89
N LYS A 158 10.45 -28.81 28.11
CA LYS A 158 11.19 -28.96 26.87
C LYS A 158 10.21 -29.12 25.72
N PHE A 159 10.38 -28.30 24.68
CA PHE A 159 9.64 -28.42 23.44
C PHE A 159 10.50 -29.08 22.38
N PHE A 160 9.95 -30.10 21.75
CA PHE A 160 10.56 -30.77 20.60
C PHE A 160 9.78 -30.40 19.33
N THR A 161 10.51 -29.97 18.31
CA THR A 161 9.97 -29.60 16.99
C THR A 161 10.68 -30.39 15.90
N PRO A 162 9.95 -30.89 14.89
CA PRO A 162 10.57 -31.52 13.72
C PRO A 162 11.22 -30.46 12.81
N ILE A 163 12.20 -30.89 12.02
CA ILE A 163 12.79 -30.03 10.98
C ILE A 163 11.76 -29.74 9.86
N LEU A 164 11.94 -28.61 9.16
CA LEU A 164 11.03 -28.12 8.12
C LEU A 164 10.69 -29.16 7.04
N SER A 165 11.62 -30.07 6.70
CA SER A 165 11.38 -31.13 5.70
C SER A 165 10.43 -32.25 6.16
N THR A 166 10.29 -32.47 7.46
CA THR A 166 9.49 -33.57 8.05
C THR A 166 8.05 -33.12 8.39
N ILE A 167 7.77 -31.81 8.32
CA ILE A 167 6.45 -31.25 8.63
C ILE A 167 5.38 -31.74 7.62
N SER A 168 5.76 -31.97 6.35
CA SER A 168 4.82 -32.43 5.32
C SER A 168 4.35 -33.88 5.51
N SER A 169 5.18 -34.75 6.09
CA SER A 169 4.83 -36.17 6.29
C SER A 169 4.01 -36.41 7.55
N LEU A 170 4.06 -35.49 8.52
CA LEU A 170 3.34 -35.59 9.80
C LEU A 170 1.92 -35.01 9.74
N LYS A 171 1.56 -34.31 8.66
CA LYS A 171 0.23 -33.72 8.43
C LYS A 171 -0.76 -34.66 7.72
N CYS A 172 -0.38 -35.90 7.38
CA CYS A 172 -1.27 -36.91 6.79
C CYS A 172 -2.14 -37.61 7.86
#